data_AF-A0A1Y6CEE2-F1
#
_entry.id   AF-A0A1Y6CEE2-F1
#
_cell.length_a   1.000
_cell.length_b   1.000
_cell.length_c   1.000
_cell.angle_alpha   90.00
_cell.angle_beta   90.00
_cell.angle_gamma   90.00
#
_symmetry.space_group_name_H-M   'P 1'
#
loop_
_entity.id
_entity.type
_entity.pdbx_description
1 polymer ?
#
loop_
_entity_poly.entity_id
_entity_poly.type
_entity_poly.pdbx_seq_one_letter_code
_entity_poly.pdbx_strand_id
1 'polypeptide(L)' 'MDIQVTIQGSHDLAGQIYRQLREAIGLYGILAFYAGAPLQQGLLFGYGGIDAGSIAVALGRLAELLPRVAA' A
#
# COMPACT_ATOMS: atom_id res chain seq x y z
N MET A 1 2.34 11.30 9.46
CA MET A 1 1.30 10.35 9.89
C MET A 1 1.11 9.37 8.74
N ASP A 2 1.06 8.09 9.04
CA ASP A 2 1.07 6.99 8.07
C ASP A 2 0.07 5.90 8.49
N ILE A 3 -0.32 5.06 7.52
CA ILE A 3 -1.19 3.89 7.73
C ILE A 3 -0.49 2.69 7.09
N GLN A 4 -0.40 1.59 7.84
CA GLN A 4 0.09 0.31 7.33
C GLN A 4 -1.08 -0.58 6.88
N VAL A 5 -0.98 -1.13 5.66
CA VAL A 5 -1.92 -2.10 5.10
C VAL A 5 -1.19 -3.41 4.84
N THR A 6 -1.60 -4.50 5.49
CA THR A 6 -1.01 -5.83 5.26
C THR A 6 -1.72 -6.53 4.10
N ILE A 7 -0.97 -7.13 3.19
CA ILE A 7 -1.49 -7.91 2.06
C ILE A 7 -1.21 -9.39 2.32
N GLN A 8 -2.24 -10.23 2.17
CA GLN A 8 -2.09 -11.68 2.11
C GLN A 8 -2.18 -12.11 0.64
N GLY A 9 -1.07 -12.54 0.04
CA GLY A 9 -1.00 -12.86 -1.40
C GLY A 9 0.42 -13.23 -1.86
N SER A 10 0.56 -13.59 -3.14
CA SER A 10 1.87 -13.96 -3.71
C SER A 10 2.76 -12.73 -3.95
N HIS A 11 4.08 -12.92 -3.89
CA HIS A 11 5.11 -11.87 -4.03
C HIS A 11 5.03 -11.06 -5.34
N ASP A 12 4.55 -11.69 -6.42
CA ASP A 12 4.32 -11.06 -7.72
C ASP A 12 3.24 -9.97 -7.64
N LEU A 13 2.12 -10.30 -7.01
CA LEU A 13 0.93 -9.47 -6.98
C LEU A 13 1.15 -8.20 -6.16
N ALA A 14 1.81 -8.31 -5.01
CA ALA A 14 2.26 -7.15 -4.22
C ALA A 14 3.14 -6.19 -5.04
N GLY A 15 4.02 -6.74 -5.89
CA GLY A 15 4.85 -5.94 -6.80
C GLY A 15 4.06 -5.23 -7.89
N GLN A 16 3.02 -5.85 -8.45
CA GLN A 16 2.14 -5.22 -9.45
C GLN A 16 1.33 -4.06 -8.85
N ILE A 17 0.79 -4.25 -7.64
CA ILE A 17 0.01 -3.22 -6.94
C ILE A 17 0.89 -2.05 -6.56
N TYR A 18 2.10 -2.30 -6.04
CA TYR A 18 3.04 -1.23 -5.77
C TYR A 18 3.30 -0.39 -7.02
N ARG A 19 3.46 -1.00 -8.19
CA ARG A 19 3.64 -0.28 -9.46
C ARG A 19 2.41 0.53 -9.88
N GLN A 20 1.21 -0.03 -9.76
CA GLN A 20 -0.04 0.69 -10.10
C GLN A 20 -0.34 1.83 -9.12
N LEU A 21 -0.04 1.63 -7.84
CA LEU A 21 -0.34 2.60 -6.78
C LEU A 21 0.72 3.70 -6.65
N ARG A 22 2.01 3.41 -6.83
CA ARG A 22 3.07 4.44 -6.75
C ARG A 22 2.92 5.54 -7.78
N GLU A 23 2.27 5.25 -8.91
CA GLU A 23 1.98 6.25 -9.95
C GLU A 23 0.78 7.12 -9.57
N ALA A 24 -0.07 6.66 -8.65
CA ALA A 24 -1.30 7.34 -8.24
C ALA A 24 -1.20 8.00 -6.86
N ILE A 25 -0.34 7.51 -5.96
CA ILE A 25 -0.23 7.91 -4.55
C ILE A 25 1.12 7.52 -3.92
N GLY A 26 1.54 8.26 -2.88
CA GLY A 26 2.78 8.04 -2.12
C GLY A 26 2.76 6.74 -1.30
N LEU A 27 2.89 5.61 -1.98
CA LEU A 27 2.86 4.26 -1.42
C LEU A 27 4.25 3.62 -1.42
N TYR A 28 4.60 2.94 -0.33
CA TYR A 28 5.88 2.27 -0.15
C TYR A 28 5.67 0.81 0.26
N GLY A 29 6.51 -0.11 -0.22
CA GLY A 29 6.54 -1.48 0.31
C GLY A 29 7.18 -1.52 1.70
N ILE A 30 6.65 -2.34 2.60
CA ILE A 30 7.16 -2.42 3.98
C ILE A 30 8.35 -3.38 4.17
N LEU A 31 8.79 -4.07 3.11
CA LEU A 31 9.85 -5.08 3.19
C LEU A 31 11.18 -4.55 3.78
N ALA A 32 11.48 -3.27 3.57
CA ALA A 32 12.68 -2.62 4.12
C ALA A 32 12.54 -2.19 5.60
N PHE A 33 11.34 -2.33 6.20
CA PHE A 33 11.03 -1.82 7.53
C PHE A 33 10.95 -2.93 8.61
N TYR A 34 11.32 -4.16 8.28
CA TYR A 34 11.34 -5.28 9.24
C TYR A 34 12.66 -5.36 10.01
N ALA A 35 12.57 -5.33 11.34
CA ALA A 35 13.67 -5.64 12.25
C ALA A 35 13.39 -6.96 13.00
N GLY A 36 13.86 -8.09 12.45
CA GLY A 36 13.85 -9.39 13.13
C GLY A 36 12.51 -10.14 13.22
N ALA A 37 11.41 -9.59 12.67
CA ALA A 37 10.10 -10.25 12.59
C ALA A 37 9.88 -10.92 11.21
N PRO A 38 8.99 -11.93 11.11
CA PRO A 38 8.72 -12.60 9.84
C PRO A 38 8.19 -11.64 8.76
N LEU A 39 8.71 -11.79 7.54
CA LEU A 39 8.29 -11.01 6.37
C LEU A 39 6.79 -11.19 6.13
N GLN A 40 5.99 -10.18 6.48
CA GLN A 40 4.64 -10.05 5.96
C GLN A 40 4.67 -9.09 4.78
N GLN A 41 3.84 -9.35 3.77
CA GLN A 41 3.66 -8.38 2.71
C GLN A 41 2.75 -7.26 3.18
N GLY A 42 3.08 -6.04 2.80
CA GLY A 42 2.26 -4.89 3.12
C GLY A 42 2.77 -3.61 2.49
N LEU A 43 1.94 -2.59 2.64
CA LEU A 43 2.10 -1.28 2.04
C LEU A 43 2.01 -0.23 3.15
N LEU A 44 2.91 0.74 3.09
CA LEU A 44 2.88 1.94 3.90
C LEU A 44 2.28 3.06 3.06
N PHE A 45 1.22 3.67 3.57
CA PHE A 45 0.56 4.81 2.97
C PHE A 45 0.92 6.09 3.73
N GLY A 46 1.75 6.94 3.12
CA GLY A 46 2.11 8.24 3.68
C GLY A 46 1.19 9.35 3.18
N TYR A 47 0.52 10.07 4.09
CA TYR A 47 -0.42 11.15 3.75
C TYR A 47 -0.13 12.48 4.44
N GLY A 48 0.97 12.60 5.18
CA GLY A 48 1.34 13.84 5.85
C GLY A 48 1.64 15.02 4.92
N GLY A 49 1.77 14.79 3.62
CA GLY A 49 2.06 15.81 2.60
C GLY A 49 0.89 16.18 1.70
N ILE A 50 -0.33 15.68 1.95
CA ILE A 50 -1.53 15.96 1.14
C ILE A 50 -2.66 16.53 2.00
N ASP A 51 -3.61 17.23 1.39
CA ASP A 51 -4.80 17.74 2.07
C ASP A 51 -5.78 16.59 2.41
N ALA A 52 -6.67 16.85 3.37
CA ALA A 52 -7.62 15.84 3.85
C ALA A 52 -8.58 15.31 2.78
N GLY A 53 -8.97 16.13 1.79
CA GLY A 53 -9.82 15.68 0.68
C GLY A 53 -9.09 14.71 -0.23
N SER A 54 -7.81 14.95 -0.47
CA SER A 54 -6.94 14.04 -1.22
C SER A 54 -6.72 12.69 -0.53
N ILE A 55 -6.79 12.63 0.80
CA ILE A 55 -6.72 11.35 1.55
C ILE A 55 -7.89 10.44 1.18
N ALA A 56 -9.12 10.99 1.11
CA ALA A 56 -10.30 10.19 0.78
C ALA A 56 -10.24 9.64 -0.65
N VAL A 57 -9.78 10.46 -1.60
CA VAL A 57 -9.58 10.06 -3.01
C VAL A 57 -8.54 8.93 -3.11
N ALA A 58 -7.42 9.08 -2.41
CA ALA A 58 -6.36 8.09 -2.35
C ALA A 58 -6.84 6.74 -1.78
N LEU A 59 -7.55 6.77 -0.64
CA LEU A 59 -8.09 5.57 -0.01
C LEU A 59 -9.16 4.90 -0.87
N GLY A 60 -9.98 5.68 -1.59
CA GLY A 60 -10.94 5.16 -2.56
C GLY A 60 -10.26 4.37 -3.68
N ARG A 61 -9.20 4.92 -4.28
CA ARG A 61 -8.40 4.21 -5.30
C ARG A 61 -7.75 2.94 -4.76
N LEU A 62 -7.24 2.98 -3.52
CA LEU A 62 -6.69 1.80 -2.87
C LEU A 62 -7.75 0.71 -2.68
N ALA A 63 -8.95 1.08 -2.25
CA ALA A 63 -10.07 0.15 -2.05
C ALA A 63 -10.54 -0.49 -3.38
N GLU A 64 -10.48 0.22 -4.51
CA GLU A 64 -10.78 -0.34 -5.83
C GLU A 64 -9.73 -1.37 -6.30
N LEU A 65 -8.48 -1.22 -5.85
CA LEU A 65 -7.36 -2.06 -6.29
C LEU A 65 -7.20 -3.31 -5.42
N LEU A 66 -7.42 -3.23 -4.10
CA LEU A 66 -7.24 -4.35 -3.16
C LEU A 66 -8.00 -5.65 -3.52
N PRO A 67 -9.24 -5.64 -4.06
CA PRO A 67 -9.93 -6.89 -4.42
C PRO A 67 -9.26 -7.66 -5.56
N ARG A 68 -8.49 -6.99 -6.42
CA ARG A 68 -7.75 -7.61 -7.54
C ARG A 68 -6.53 -8.41 -7.08
N VAL A 69 -6.27 -8.39 -5.78
CA VAL A 69 -5.07 -8.87 -5.08
C VAL A 69 -5.37 -10.09 -4.23
N ALA A 70 -6.60 -10.21 -3.75
CA ALA A 70 -7.01 -11.25 -2.82
C ALA A 70 -7.57 -12.51 -3.52
N ALA A 71 -7.52 -12.55 -4.86
CA ALA A 71 -8.03 -13.64 -5.70
C ALA A 71 -6.92 -14.64 -6.08
#